data_AF-A0A7G9QIT7-F1
#
_entry.id   AF-A0A7G9QIT7-F1
#
_cell.length_a   1.000
_cell.length_b   1.000
_cell.length_c   1.000
_cell.angle_alpha   90.00
_cell.angle_beta   90.00
_cell.angle_gamma   90.00
#
_symmetry.space_group_name_H-M   'P 1'
#
loop_
_entity.id
_entity.type
_entity.pdbx_description
1 polymer ?
#
loop_
_entity_poly.entity_id
_entity_poly.type
_entity_poly.pdbx_seq_one_letter_code
_entity_poly.pdbx_strand_id
1 'polypeptide(L)'
;MVLTAQQHQEIKDYIFDAAQYRETYNEVYDHIVNALEDKDEAYSIELVAEIVNADFGSFNEIKKQEQLYQQQINKKYTRLFLEELINSFKWPGLLGNFANLMLCLCIYWSSTNSSFNTKPMMIAVFSCFILVTIYMYSQILIRRTRSKKYSILDNSLGILSTFGLFIGIFVFNWFISDDSLISLSQRAKVIVLLTLYFFSSMYVRSFRKFYNQKIKILIA
;
A
#
# COMPACT_ATOMS: atom_id res chain seq x y z
N MET A 1 -34.27 -0.28 21.97
CA MET A 1 -35.16 0.59 21.15
C MET A 1 -35.05 0.28 19.66
N VAL A 2 -36.13 0.40 18.87
CA VAL A 2 -36.07 0.28 17.38
C VAL A 2 -35.88 1.66 16.76
N LEU A 3 -34.78 1.86 16.03
CA LEU A 3 -34.44 3.14 15.39
C LEU A 3 -35.19 3.34 14.07
N THR A 4 -35.60 4.59 13.81
CA THR A 4 -36.16 5.00 12.52
C THR A 4 -35.06 5.27 11.50
N ALA A 5 -35.42 5.27 10.21
CA ALA A 5 -34.47 5.58 9.14
C ALA A 5 -33.83 6.97 9.27
N GLN A 6 -34.57 7.96 9.80
CA GLN A 6 -34.06 9.30 10.04
C GLN A 6 -33.01 9.31 11.16
N GLN A 7 -33.27 8.61 12.27
CA GLN A 7 -32.32 8.50 13.38
C GLN A 7 -31.04 7.77 12.96
N HIS A 8 -31.16 6.70 12.16
CA HIS A 8 -30.00 6.07 11.56
C HIS A 8 -29.18 7.04 10.70
N GLN A 9 -29.83 7.94 9.96
CA GLN A 9 -29.13 8.93 9.15
C GLN A 9 -28.44 9.99 10.02
N GLU A 10 -29.09 10.47 11.08
CA GLU A 10 -28.51 11.42 12.03
C GLU A 10 -27.27 10.85 12.72
N ILE A 11 -27.31 9.59 13.16
CA ILE A 11 -26.14 8.91 13.74
C ILE A 11 -24.99 8.86 12.72
N LYS A 12 -25.29 8.47 11.48
CA LYS A 12 -24.29 8.39 10.41
C LYS A 12 -23.62 9.72 10.14
N ASP A 13 -24.42 10.79 10.06
CA ASP A 13 -23.92 12.14 9.81
C ASP A 13 -23.09 12.65 10.99
N TYR A 14 -23.52 12.35 12.23
CA TYR A 14 -22.81 12.74 13.45
C TYR A 14 -21.40 12.12 13.56
N ILE A 15 -21.25 10.84 13.24
CA ILE A 15 -19.95 10.14 13.32
C ILE A 15 -19.12 10.22 12.04
N PHE A 16 -19.66 10.81 10.97
CA PHE A 16 -19.01 10.78 9.66
C PHE A 16 -17.61 11.39 9.70
N ASP A 17 -17.41 12.50 10.42
CA ASP A 17 -16.13 13.19 10.52
C ASP A 17 -15.23 12.66 11.67
N ALA A 18 -15.76 11.77 12.50
CA ALA A 18 -15.03 11.14 13.59
C ALA A 18 -14.04 10.08 13.08
N ALA A 19 -14.50 9.21 12.18
CA ALA A 19 -13.72 8.10 11.64
C ALA A 19 -13.20 8.41 10.22
N GLN A 20 -11.88 8.33 10.01
CA GLN A 20 -11.30 8.52 8.68
C GLN A 20 -11.58 7.33 7.77
N TYR A 21 -11.56 6.12 8.33
CA TYR A 21 -11.66 4.89 7.55
C TYR A 21 -13.04 4.24 7.63
N ARG A 22 -13.39 3.53 6.56
CA ARG A 22 -14.68 2.85 6.45
C ARG A 22 -14.87 1.78 7.52
N GLU A 23 -13.82 1.02 7.83
CA GLU A 23 -13.88 -0.05 8.82
C GLU A 23 -14.24 0.50 10.21
N THR A 24 -13.51 1.51 10.68
CA THR A 24 -13.79 2.18 11.95
C THR A 24 -15.16 2.86 11.96
N TYR A 25 -15.53 3.51 10.86
CA TYR A 25 -16.85 4.16 10.75
C TYR A 25 -17.99 3.15 10.92
N ASN A 26 -17.89 1.98 10.26
CA ASN A 26 -18.89 0.93 10.40
C ASN A 26 -18.90 0.36 11.83
N GLU A 27 -17.73 0.14 12.42
CA GLU A 27 -17.61 -0.38 13.79
C GLU A 27 -18.24 0.57 14.82
N VAL A 28 -17.93 1.86 14.75
CA VAL A 28 -18.52 2.88 15.62
C VAL A 28 -20.03 2.96 15.40
N TYR A 29 -20.48 2.93 14.15
CA TYR A 29 -21.90 2.96 13.83
C TYR A 29 -22.65 1.75 14.40
N ASP A 30 -22.17 0.54 14.12
CA ASP A 30 -22.79 -0.72 14.56
C ASP A 30 -22.82 -0.78 16.09
N HIS A 31 -21.74 -0.36 16.75
CA HIS A 31 -21.67 -0.29 18.20
C HIS A 31 -22.70 0.69 18.79
N ILE A 32 -22.83 1.89 18.24
CA ILE A 32 -23.83 2.88 18.69
C ILE A 32 -25.24 2.32 18.53
N VAL A 33 -25.55 1.71 17.39
CA VAL A 33 -26.87 1.12 17.13
C VAL A 33 -27.17 0.03 18.15
N ASN A 34 -26.25 -0.89 18.38
CA ASN A 34 -26.42 -1.95 19.37
C ASN A 34 -26.57 -1.39 20.80
N ALA A 35 -25.76 -0.40 21.18
CA ALA A 35 -25.84 0.24 22.49
C ALA A 35 -27.20 0.96 22.71
N LEU A 36 -27.77 1.55 21.65
CA LEU A 36 -29.10 2.16 21.69
C LEU A 36 -30.22 1.11 21.73
N GLU A 37 -29.99 -0.09 21.22
CA GLU A 37 -30.96 -1.19 21.31
C GLU A 37 -31.17 -1.64 22.77
N ASP A 38 -30.10 -1.63 23.57
CA ASP A 38 -30.09 -2.04 24.99
C ASP A 38 -30.57 -0.94 25.96
N LYS A 39 -30.78 0.29 25.49
CA LYS A 39 -31.23 1.41 26.32
C LYS A 39 -32.75 1.55 26.30
N ASP A 40 -33.33 1.77 27.49
CA ASP A 40 -34.76 2.04 27.71
C ASP A 40 -35.12 3.55 27.62
N GLU A 41 -34.20 4.37 27.13
CA GLU A 41 -34.38 5.82 27.00
C GLU A 41 -34.86 6.20 25.59
N ALA A 42 -35.55 7.35 25.48
CA ALA A 42 -35.91 7.89 24.18
C ALA A 42 -34.65 8.34 23.42
N TYR A 43 -34.61 8.07 22.12
CA TYR A 43 -33.52 8.52 21.26
C TYR A 43 -33.30 10.03 21.38
N SER A 44 -32.04 10.41 21.57
CA SER A 44 -31.54 11.78 21.46
C SER A 44 -30.12 11.75 20.91
N ILE A 45 -29.69 12.83 20.27
CA ILE A 45 -28.30 12.91 19.76
C ILE A 45 -27.30 13.05 20.93
N GLU A 46 -27.75 13.59 22.05
CA GLU A 46 -26.99 13.68 23.29
C GLU A 46 -26.68 12.29 23.85
N LEU A 47 -27.62 11.35 23.77
CA LEU A 47 -27.41 9.96 24.16
C LEU A 47 -26.36 9.29 23.25
N VAL A 48 -26.37 9.58 21.95
CA VAL A 48 -25.32 9.12 21.03
C VAL A 48 -23.95 9.68 21.43
N ALA A 49 -23.88 10.97 21.76
CA ALA A 49 -22.64 11.60 22.21
C ALA A 49 -22.16 11.00 23.54
N GLU A 50 -23.07 10.67 24.45
CA GLU A 50 -22.77 9.99 25.71
C GLU A 50 -22.16 8.60 25.45
N ILE A 51 -22.79 7.78 24.62
CA ILE A 51 -22.29 6.45 24.22
C ILE A 51 -20.89 6.57 23.62
N VAL A 52 -20.70 7.53 22.70
CA VAL A 52 -19.38 7.78 22.08
C VAL A 52 -18.31 8.12 23.13
N ASN A 53 -18.63 9.02 24.07
CA ASN A 53 -17.67 9.43 25.08
C ASN A 53 -17.40 8.34 26.12
N ALA A 54 -18.42 7.56 26.49
CA ALA A 54 -18.29 6.47 27.46
C ALA A 54 -17.48 5.30 26.89
N ASP A 55 -17.78 4.87 25.66
CA ASP A 55 -17.25 3.63 25.11
C ASP A 55 -15.96 3.85 24.30
N PHE A 56 -15.86 4.99 23.61
CA PHE A 56 -14.71 5.31 22.76
C PHE A 56 -13.81 6.41 23.32
N GLY A 57 -14.19 7.04 24.45
CA GLY A 57 -13.40 8.06 25.15
C GLY A 57 -13.37 9.45 24.49
N SER A 58 -13.72 9.56 23.20
CA SER A 58 -14.04 10.77 22.40
C SER A 58 -13.68 10.53 20.93
N PHE A 59 -14.10 11.43 20.03
CA PHE A 59 -13.64 11.42 18.64
C PHE A 59 -12.12 11.56 18.46
N ASN A 60 -11.43 12.21 19.40
CA ASN A 60 -9.96 12.31 19.34
C ASN A 60 -9.30 10.97 19.67
N GLU A 61 -9.85 10.22 20.62
CA GLU A 61 -9.32 8.91 20.96
C GLU A 61 -9.60 7.90 19.84
N ILE A 62 -10.75 7.97 19.16
CA ILE A 62 -11.01 7.18 17.93
C ILE A 62 -9.92 7.43 16.89
N LYS A 63 -9.62 8.70 16.56
CA LYS A 63 -8.57 9.04 15.59
C LYS A 63 -7.19 8.52 15.99
N LYS A 64 -6.86 8.59 17.28
CA LYS A 64 -5.60 8.08 17.82
C LYS A 64 -5.52 6.55 17.73
N GLN A 65 -6.60 5.85 18.04
CA GLN A 65 -6.70 4.39 17.86
C GLN A 65 -6.59 4.00 16.39
N GLU A 66 -7.24 4.73 15.47
CA GLU A 66 -7.09 4.52 14.02
C GLU A 66 -5.63 4.63 13.57
N GLN A 67 -4.90 5.64 14.05
CA GLN A 67 -3.47 5.80 13.72
C GLN A 67 -2.62 4.63 14.23
N LEU A 68 -2.85 4.19 15.48
CA LEU A 68 -2.15 3.04 16.04
C LEU A 68 -2.45 1.76 15.25
N TYR A 69 -3.72 1.53 14.92
CA TYR A 69 -4.13 0.38 14.13
C TYR A 69 -3.56 0.42 12.71
N GLN A 70 -3.53 1.60 12.09
CA GLN A 70 -2.90 1.80 10.79
C GLN A 70 -1.40 1.46 10.83
N GLN A 71 -0.67 1.87 11.87
CA GLN A 71 0.74 1.51 12.03
C GLN A 71 0.93 -0.01 12.14
N GLN A 72 0.06 -0.69 12.88
CA GLN A 72 0.08 -2.15 13.02
C GLN A 72 -0.21 -2.85 11.68
N ILE A 73 -1.20 -2.38 10.93
CA ILE A 73 -1.53 -2.89 9.59
C ILE A 73 -0.36 -2.66 8.64
N ASN A 74 0.20 -1.44 8.59
CA ASN A 74 1.37 -1.13 7.76
C ASN A 74 2.52 -2.10 8.06
N LYS A 75 2.84 -2.32 9.34
CA LYS A 75 3.88 -3.25 9.78
C LYS A 75 3.58 -4.68 9.35
N LYS A 76 2.35 -5.15 9.55
CA LYS A 76 1.89 -6.49 9.17
C LYS A 76 2.02 -6.73 7.67
N TYR A 77 1.48 -5.84 6.84
CA TYR A 77 1.50 -6.00 5.39
C TYR A 77 2.88 -5.78 4.78
N THR A 78 3.70 -4.90 5.36
CA THR A 78 5.11 -4.79 4.99
C THR A 78 5.85 -6.09 5.25
N ARG A 79 5.67 -6.69 6.43
CA ARG A 79 6.27 -7.99 6.75
C ARG A 79 5.82 -9.07 5.77
N LEU A 80 4.52 -9.18 5.49
CA LEU A 80 3.99 -10.16 4.53
C LEU A 80 4.56 -9.95 3.12
N PHE A 81 4.74 -8.70 2.69
CA PHE A 81 5.36 -8.39 1.41
C PHE A 81 6.84 -8.77 1.37
N LEU A 82 7.59 -8.50 2.45
CA LEU A 82 8.99 -8.91 2.58
C LEU A 82 9.13 -10.44 2.60
N GLU A 83 8.23 -11.14 3.28
CA GLU A 83 8.18 -12.60 3.25
C GLU A 83 7.95 -13.11 1.83
N GLU A 84 7.10 -12.45 1.03
CA GLU A 84 6.90 -12.81 -0.37
C GLU A 84 8.14 -12.55 -1.24
N LEU A 85 8.84 -11.43 -1.02
CA LEU A 85 10.13 -11.14 -1.66
C LEU A 85 11.18 -12.21 -1.33
N ILE A 86 11.30 -12.61 -0.06
CA ILE A 86 12.23 -13.67 0.36
C ILE A 86 11.81 -15.01 -0.26
N ASN A 87 10.51 -15.32 -0.27
CA ASN A 87 9.99 -16.54 -0.88
C ASN A 87 10.22 -16.60 -2.39
N SER A 88 10.44 -15.46 -3.07
CA SER A 88 10.82 -15.47 -4.49
C SER A 88 12.16 -16.15 -4.76
N PHE A 89 13.05 -16.27 -3.75
CA PHE A 89 14.29 -17.03 -3.83
C PHE A 89 14.11 -18.54 -3.57
N LYS A 90 12.90 -18.99 -3.25
CA LYS A 90 12.60 -20.42 -3.10
C LYS A 90 12.08 -21.00 -4.41
N TRP A 91 12.17 -22.32 -4.55
CA TRP A 91 11.57 -23.04 -5.67
C TRP A 91 10.03 -22.84 -5.68
N PRO A 92 9.36 -22.60 -6.83
CA PRO A 92 9.91 -22.46 -8.19
C PRO A 92 10.33 -21.03 -8.58
N GLY A 93 10.11 -20.02 -7.74
CA GLY A 93 10.45 -18.61 -8.01
C GLY A 93 11.93 -18.39 -8.33
N LEU A 94 12.80 -19.22 -7.73
CA LEU A 94 14.24 -19.21 -7.97
C LEU A 94 14.60 -19.32 -9.45
N LEU A 95 13.88 -20.14 -10.24
CA LEU A 95 14.12 -20.28 -11.69
C LEU A 95 13.97 -18.95 -12.41
N GLY A 96 12.92 -18.20 -12.06
CA GLY A 96 12.67 -16.88 -12.64
C GLY A 96 13.73 -15.86 -12.23
N ASN A 97 14.32 -15.98 -11.04
CA ASN A 97 15.42 -15.12 -10.61
C ASN A 97 16.73 -15.50 -11.32
N PHE A 98 16.99 -16.79 -11.48
CA PHE A 98 18.16 -17.28 -12.21
C PHE A 98 18.13 -16.85 -13.68
N ALA A 99 16.98 -16.98 -14.37
CA ALA A 99 16.83 -16.50 -15.73
C ALA A 99 17.05 -14.98 -15.85
N ASN A 100 16.52 -14.21 -14.89
CA ASN A 100 16.73 -12.77 -14.85
C ASN A 100 18.19 -12.39 -14.60
N LEU A 101 18.90 -13.14 -13.75
CA LEU A 101 20.33 -12.95 -13.51
C LEU A 101 21.14 -13.24 -14.78
N MET A 102 20.84 -14.34 -15.47
CA MET A 102 21.50 -14.68 -16.74
C MET A 102 21.29 -13.60 -17.80
N LEU A 103 20.08 -13.04 -17.90
CA LEU A 103 19.82 -11.90 -18.77
C LEU A 103 20.68 -10.68 -18.39
N CYS A 104 20.80 -10.36 -17.10
CA CYS A 104 21.65 -9.27 -16.63
C CYS A 104 23.13 -9.50 -17.01
N LEU A 105 23.64 -10.72 -16.85
CA LEU A 105 25.01 -11.08 -17.23
C LEU A 105 25.24 -10.95 -18.74
N CYS A 106 24.30 -11.39 -19.57
CA CYS A 106 24.37 -11.22 -21.03
C CYS A 106 24.42 -9.73 -21.42
N ILE A 107 23.58 -8.89 -20.82
CA ILE A 107 23.57 -7.45 -21.07
C ILE A 107 24.89 -6.81 -20.61
N TYR A 108 25.39 -7.20 -19.44
CA TYR A 108 26.67 -6.72 -18.93
C TYR A 108 27.83 -7.08 -19.88
N TRP A 109 27.92 -8.32 -20.32
CA TRP A 109 28.97 -8.76 -21.23
C TRP A 109 28.88 -8.07 -22.61
N SER A 110 27.66 -7.81 -23.10
CA SER A 110 27.50 -6.96 -24.28
C SER A 110 28.02 -5.54 -24.04
N SER A 111 27.77 -4.96 -22.85
CA SER A 111 28.20 -3.60 -22.51
C SER A 111 29.71 -3.42 -22.35
N THR A 112 30.47 -4.51 -22.16
CA THR A 112 31.94 -4.44 -22.11
C THR A 112 32.56 -4.37 -23.50
N ASN A 113 31.86 -4.86 -24.53
CA ASN A 113 32.36 -4.94 -25.90
C ASN A 113 31.88 -3.77 -26.77
N SER A 114 30.84 -3.04 -26.37
CA SER A 114 30.28 -1.92 -27.13
C SER A 114 29.78 -0.80 -26.22
N SER A 115 29.62 0.41 -26.76
CA SER A 115 29.05 1.54 -26.02
C SER A 115 27.60 1.23 -25.59
N PHE A 116 27.35 1.16 -24.29
CA PHE A 116 26.02 0.86 -23.76
C PHE A 116 25.24 2.12 -23.43
N ASN A 117 24.08 2.29 -24.07
CA ASN A 117 23.13 3.35 -23.75
C ASN A 117 22.24 2.93 -22.57
N THR A 118 22.38 3.61 -21.44
CA THR A 118 21.64 3.31 -20.20
C THR A 118 20.18 3.76 -20.24
N LYS A 119 19.81 4.68 -21.13
CA LYS A 119 18.47 5.31 -21.16
C LYS A 119 17.31 4.31 -21.36
N PRO A 120 17.35 3.39 -22.35
CA PRO A 120 16.23 2.45 -22.56
C PRO A 120 15.99 1.54 -21.35
N MET A 121 17.07 1.10 -20.69
CA MET A 121 16.99 0.25 -19.51
C MET A 121 16.42 1.01 -18.30
N MET A 122 16.81 2.27 -18.12
CA MET A 122 16.19 3.14 -17.11
C MET A 122 14.68 3.30 -17.34
N ILE A 123 14.27 3.55 -18.59
CA ILE A 123 12.85 3.66 -18.95
C ILE A 123 12.12 2.37 -18.59
N ALA A 124 12.66 1.21 -18.95
CA ALA A 124 12.05 -0.08 -18.64
C ALA A 124 11.86 -0.29 -17.12
N VAL A 125 12.88 0.02 -16.30
CA VAL A 125 12.81 -0.09 -14.84
C VAL A 125 11.73 0.83 -14.26
N PHE A 126 11.70 2.10 -14.68
CA PHE A 126 10.71 3.04 -14.19
C PHE A 126 9.31 2.69 -14.66
N SER A 127 9.13 2.25 -15.91
CA SER A 127 7.84 1.78 -16.41
C SER A 127 7.29 0.63 -15.55
N CYS A 128 8.14 -0.33 -15.15
CA CYS A 128 7.73 -1.40 -14.25
C CYS A 128 7.18 -0.89 -12.91
N PHE A 129 7.89 0.05 -12.26
CA PHE A 129 7.43 0.62 -11.00
C PHE A 129 6.18 1.49 -11.16
N ILE A 130 6.15 2.36 -12.18
CA ILE A 130 5.01 3.23 -12.47
C ILE A 130 3.76 2.40 -12.73
N LEU A 131 3.85 1.30 -13.50
CA LEU A 131 2.71 0.43 -13.78
C LEU A 131 2.14 -0.20 -12.50
N VAL A 132 2.98 -0.63 -11.56
CA VAL A 132 2.53 -1.15 -10.26
C VAL A 132 1.80 -0.06 -9.48
N THR A 133 2.37 1.15 -9.41
CA THR A 133 1.75 2.28 -8.70
C THR A 133 0.42 2.67 -9.34
N ILE A 134 0.36 2.88 -10.66
CA ILE A 134 -0.86 3.24 -11.40
C ILE A 134 -1.94 2.18 -11.17
N TYR A 135 -1.60 0.90 -11.30
CA TYR A 135 -2.54 -0.18 -11.06
C TYR A 135 -3.15 -0.09 -9.66
N MET A 136 -2.32 0.08 -8.63
CA MET A 136 -2.78 0.12 -7.25
C MET A 136 -3.60 1.36 -6.91
N TYR A 137 -3.17 2.54 -7.33
CA TYR A 137 -3.96 3.76 -7.13
C TYR A 137 -5.28 3.71 -7.90
N SER A 138 -5.31 3.10 -9.09
CA SER A 138 -6.57 2.89 -9.82
C SER A 138 -7.53 2.00 -9.02
N GLN A 139 -7.04 0.92 -8.40
CA GLN A 139 -7.85 0.06 -7.55
C GLN A 139 -8.36 0.78 -6.29
N ILE A 140 -7.49 1.56 -5.64
CA ILE A 140 -7.87 2.38 -4.46
C ILE A 140 -8.95 3.39 -4.84
N LEU A 141 -8.80 4.07 -5.98
CA LEU A 141 -9.80 5.03 -6.48
C LEU A 141 -11.14 4.37 -6.77
N ILE A 142 -11.15 3.20 -7.43
CA ILE A 142 -12.38 2.44 -7.69
C ILE A 142 -13.07 2.02 -6.39
N ARG A 143 -12.31 1.61 -5.36
CA ARG A 143 -12.88 1.29 -4.04
C ARG A 143 -13.46 2.53 -3.36
N ARG A 144 -12.74 3.65 -3.41
CA ARG A 144 -13.18 4.93 -2.83
C ARG A 144 -14.49 5.41 -3.46
N THR A 145 -14.61 5.36 -4.78
CA THR A 145 -15.84 5.82 -5.47
C THR A 145 -17.06 4.98 -5.10
N ARG A 146 -16.87 3.68 -4.81
CA ARG A 146 -17.95 2.79 -4.36
C ARG A 146 -18.35 2.98 -2.91
N SER A 147 -17.39 3.18 -2.00
CA SER A 147 -17.66 3.20 -0.55
C SER A 147 -17.66 4.59 0.10
N LYS A 148 -17.37 5.67 -0.65
CA LYS A 148 -17.25 7.07 -0.18
C LYS A 148 -16.13 7.35 0.84
N LYS A 149 -15.65 6.34 1.58
CA LYS A 149 -14.50 6.39 2.50
C LYS A 149 -13.37 5.46 2.05
N TYR A 150 -12.17 5.74 2.52
CA TYR A 150 -10.98 4.90 2.32
C TYR A 150 -11.01 3.68 3.24
N SER A 151 -10.41 2.57 2.79
CA SER A 151 -10.07 1.46 3.68
C SER A 151 -8.76 1.73 4.41
N ILE A 152 -8.61 1.26 5.66
CA ILE A 152 -7.33 1.33 6.38
C ILE A 152 -6.19 0.67 5.58
N LEU A 153 -6.53 -0.39 4.84
CA LEU A 153 -5.61 -1.14 4.00
C LEU A 153 -5.08 -0.32 2.81
N ASP A 154 -5.87 0.63 2.29
CA ASP A 154 -5.52 1.38 1.08
C ASP A 154 -4.22 2.17 1.28
N ASN A 155 -3.98 2.70 2.48
CA ASN A 155 -2.74 3.41 2.77
C ASN A 155 -1.53 2.48 2.75
N SER A 156 -1.62 1.29 3.38
CA SER A 156 -0.54 0.31 3.36
C SER A 156 -0.20 -0.12 1.94
N LEU A 157 -1.22 -0.32 1.11
CA LEU A 157 -1.07 -0.68 -0.30
C LEU A 157 -0.44 0.45 -1.12
N GLY A 158 -0.85 1.70 -0.88
CA GLY A 158 -0.26 2.88 -1.50
C GLY A 158 1.23 3.00 -1.21
N ILE A 159 1.61 2.91 0.07
CA ILE A 159 3.02 2.93 0.51
C ILE A 159 3.80 1.80 -0.14
N LEU A 160 3.30 0.57 -0.07
CA LEU A 160 4.00 -0.59 -0.64
C LEU A 160 4.17 -0.45 -2.15
N SER A 161 3.19 0.10 -2.87
CA SER A 161 3.25 0.24 -4.33
C SER A 161 4.20 1.35 -4.81
N THR A 162 4.42 2.39 -4.00
CA THR A 162 5.26 3.55 -4.32
C THR A 162 6.71 3.37 -3.87
N PHE A 163 6.96 2.44 -2.96
CA PHE A 163 8.31 2.17 -2.43
C PHE A 163 9.34 1.85 -3.53
N GLY A 164 8.95 1.04 -4.53
CA GLY A 164 9.82 0.75 -5.67
C GLY A 164 10.20 1.99 -6.49
N LEU A 165 9.26 2.92 -6.69
CA LEU A 165 9.53 4.21 -7.36
C LEU A 165 10.51 5.06 -6.56
N PHE A 166 10.30 5.15 -5.24
CA PHE A 166 11.20 5.89 -4.36
C PHE A 166 12.64 5.37 -4.45
N ILE A 167 12.83 4.04 -4.38
CA ILE A 167 14.16 3.42 -4.56
C ILE A 167 14.72 3.73 -5.95
N GLY A 168 13.91 3.60 -7.00
CA GLY A 168 14.35 3.89 -8.37
C GLY A 168 14.82 5.33 -8.56
N ILE A 169 14.07 6.30 -8.06
CA ILE A 169 14.41 7.73 -8.09
C ILE A 169 15.68 7.99 -7.27
N PHE A 170 15.77 7.42 -6.07
CA PHE A 170 16.94 7.54 -5.21
C PHE A 170 18.20 7.03 -5.93
N VAL A 171 18.17 5.80 -6.45
CA VAL A 171 19.31 5.19 -7.17
C VAL A 171 19.68 6.00 -8.42
N PHE A 172 18.69 6.48 -9.17
CA PHE A 172 18.92 7.27 -10.36
C PHE A 172 19.67 8.58 -10.04
N ASN A 173 19.15 9.37 -9.10
CA ASN A 173 19.74 10.67 -8.75
C ASN A 173 21.11 10.53 -8.06
N TRP A 174 21.31 9.47 -7.27
CA TRP A 174 22.56 9.30 -6.53
C TRP A 174 23.69 8.73 -7.38
N PHE A 175 23.40 7.81 -8.32
CA PHE A 175 24.44 7.01 -8.98
C PHE A 175 24.44 7.08 -10.51
N ILE A 176 23.30 7.36 -11.15
CA ILE A 176 23.15 7.16 -12.61
C ILE A 176 23.15 8.48 -13.37
N SER A 177 22.45 9.49 -12.86
CA SER A 177 22.31 10.82 -13.49
C SER A 177 23.66 11.42 -13.88
N ASP A 178 23.66 12.34 -14.85
CA ASP A 178 24.86 13.09 -15.22
C ASP A 178 25.27 14.01 -14.06
N ASP A 179 24.28 14.57 -13.34
CA ASP A 179 24.45 15.35 -12.10
C ASP A 179 24.45 14.47 -10.84
N SER A 180 24.88 13.21 -10.94
CA SER A 180 24.87 12.28 -9.81
C SER A 180 25.75 12.77 -8.66
N LEU A 181 25.26 12.65 -7.42
CA LEU A 181 26.03 12.97 -6.21
C LEU A 181 27.34 12.18 -6.12
N ILE A 182 27.34 10.93 -6.60
CA ILE A 182 28.51 10.06 -6.62
C ILE A 182 28.90 9.79 -8.07
N SER A 183 30.04 10.35 -8.50
CA SER A 183 30.56 10.16 -9.85
C SER A 183 31.08 8.73 -10.03
N LEU A 184 30.32 7.90 -10.74
CA LEU A 184 30.68 6.53 -11.06
C LEU A 184 31.20 6.40 -12.49
N SER A 185 32.13 5.46 -12.68
CA SER A 185 32.54 5.03 -14.03
C SER A 185 31.35 4.45 -14.79
N GLN A 186 31.36 4.53 -16.13
CA GLN A 186 30.26 3.99 -16.95
C GLN A 186 30.00 2.51 -16.67
N ARG A 187 31.04 1.71 -16.44
CA ARG A 187 30.92 0.29 -16.09
C ARG A 187 30.19 0.10 -14.75
N ALA A 188 30.52 0.92 -13.75
CA ALA A 188 29.83 0.88 -12.45
C ALA A 188 28.36 1.34 -12.57
N LYS A 189 28.06 2.37 -13.38
CA LYS A 189 26.68 2.79 -13.67
C LYS A 189 25.85 1.65 -14.28
N VAL A 190 26.42 0.89 -15.21
CA VAL A 190 25.76 -0.30 -15.79
C VAL A 190 25.48 -1.37 -14.72
N ILE A 191 26.44 -1.67 -13.84
CA ILE A 191 26.25 -2.66 -12.77
C ILE A 191 25.13 -2.23 -11.82
N VAL A 192 25.10 -0.96 -11.40
CA VAL A 192 24.03 -0.41 -10.55
C VAL A 192 22.67 -0.52 -11.24
N LEU A 193 22.60 -0.18 -12.52
CA LEU A 193 21.37 -0.26 -13.31
C LEU A 193 20.86 -1.69 -13.48
N LEU A 194 21.75 -2.65 -13.77
CA LEU A 194 21.38 -4.06 -13.87
C LEU A 194 20.92 -4.62 -12.53
N THR A 195 21.55 -4.20 -11.43
CA THR A 195 21.12 -4.56 -10.08
C THR A 195 19.72 -4.01 -9.79
N LEU A 196 19.47 -2.75 -10.12
CA LEU A 196 18.15 -2.13 -9.97
C LEU A 196 17.09 -2.82 -10.83
N TYR A 197 17.42 -3.17 -12.07
CA TYR A 197 16.55 -3.94 -12.97
C TYR A 197 16.21 -5.32 -12.39
N PHE A 198 17.22 -6.02 -11.87
CA PHE A 198 17.04 -7.33 -11.25
C PHE A 198 16.02 -7.27 -10.10
N PHE A 199 16.21 -6.33 -9.18
CA PHE A 199 15.31 -6.14 -8.04
C PHE A 199 13.95 -5.57 -8.44
N SER A 200 13.87 -4.72 -9.47
CA SER A 200 12.59 -4.23 -10.02
C SER A 200 11.72 -5.40 -10.53
N SER A 201 12.31 -6.29 -11.32
CA SER A 201 11.61 -7.49 -11.81
C SER A 201 11.15 -8.42 -10.67
N MET A 202 11.98 -8.60 -9.65
CA MET A 202 11.59 -9.33 -8.44
C MET A 202 10.45 -8.66 -7.68
N TYR A 203 10.53 -7.35 -7.51
CA TYR A 203 9.54 -6.54 -6.82
C TYR A 203 8.18 -6.64 -7.51
N VAL A 204 8.11 -6.44 -8.84
CA VAL A 204 6.85 -6.52 -9.60
C VAL A 204 6.20 -7.90 -9.47
N ARG A 205 6.98 -8.98 -9.61
CA ARG A 205 6.47 -10.36 -9.50
C ARG A 205 5.97 -10.66 -8.09
N SER A 206 6.72 -10.26 -7.06
CA SER A 206 6.34 -10.46 -5.66
C SER A 206 5.11 -9.63 -5.30
N PHE A 207 5.02 -8.40 -5.80
CA PHE A 207 3.86 -7.52 -5.60
C PHE A 207 2.59 -8.10 -6.22
N ARG A 208 2.67 -8.59 -7.46
CA ARG A 208 1.55 -9.28 -8.13
C ARG A 208 1.08 -10.49 -7.33
N LYS A 209 2.01 -11.32 -6.83
CA LYS A 209 1.67 -12.52 -6.07
C LYS A 209 1.05 -12.17 -4.72
N PHE A 210 1.65 -11.23 -3.99
CA PHE A 210 1.14 -10.67 -2.74
C PHE A 210 -0.29 -10.13 -2.90
N TYR A 211 -0.53 -9.30 -3.93
CA TYR A 211 -1.84 -8.73 -4.19
C TYR A 211 -2.91 -9.81 -4.47
N ASN A 212 -2.59 -10.76 -5.36
CA ASN A 212 -3.55 -11.78 -5.77
C ASN A 212 -3.85 -12.81 -4.68
N GLN A 213 -2.85 -13.22 -3.90
CA GLN A 213 -3.00 -14.33 -2.94
C GLN A 213 -3.42 -13.88 -1.55
N LYS A 214 -3.01 -12.69 -1.11
CA LYS A 214 -3.20 -12.26 0.28
C LYS A 214 -4.24 -11.16 0.42
N ILE A 215 -4.48 -10.38 -0.63
CA ILE A 215 -5.31 -9.17 -0.54
C ILE A 215 -6.62 -9.34 -1.27
N LYS A 216 -6.60 -9.83 -2.52
CA LYS A 216 -7.83 -10.05 -3.27
C LYS A 216 -8.81 -11.00 -2.55
N ILE A 217 -8.29 -11.98 -1.81
CA ILE A 217 -9.09 -12.95 -1.05
C ILE A 217 -9.76 -12.31 0.18
N LEU A 218 -9.17 -11.26 0.77
CA LEU A 218 -9.71 -10.60 1.97
C LEU A 218 -10.71 -9.48 1.64
N ILE A 219 -10.74 -9.03 0.38
CA ILE A 219 -11.60 -7.92 -0.08
C ILE A 219 -12.80 -8.43 -0.90
N ALA A 220 -12.71 -9.66 -1.43
CA ALA A 220 -13.81 -10.33 -2.12
C ALA A 220 -14.81 -10.92 -1.11
#